data_AF-A0A522CSV8-F1
#
_entry.id   AF-A0A522CSV8-F1
#
_cell.length_a   1.000
_cell.length_b   1.000
_cell.length_c   1.000
_cell.angle_alpha   90.00
_cell.angle_beta   90.00
_cell.angle_gamma   90.00
#
_symmetry.space_group_name_H-M   'P 1'
#
loop_
_entity.id
_entity.type
_entity.pdbx_description
1 polymer ?
#
loop_
_entity_poly.entity_id
_entity_poly.type
_entity_poly.pdbx_seq_one_letter_code
_entity_poly.pdbx_strand_id
1 'polypeptide(L)'
;MKVGLDRLQRLWNNYNEYFLECFYVQDMLVGGKKFRAGELVRAADLSFFERNGQPTVDILFAEKMYGFLSGEFPAEFRKPYGQMSFIGMDRHLENLSTISNLTRRRRFLYVVGDIYGSDPVSGKRIVLCSHSEELDYKRWNEMKRFINKDEKISYRNSENGIILLVNMKPDADSPYLERFKKNADLVTAIVTRKKESKVEIAPDFLPTEDTHSVNDPNLLLEEYKKTGARLIIIGENITDSYRRALLDLKQYDRFVRMMVVPFINPREIEHFLLQVKMVYNSDRW
;
A
#
# COMPACT_ATOMS: atom_id res chain seq x y z
N MET A 1 -14.06 8.77 5.76
CA MET A 1 -13.10 7.70 6.00
C MET A 1 -13.55 7.03 7.25
N LYS A 2 -13.84 5.73 7.18
CA LYS A 2 -14.30 4.96 8.34
C LYS A 2 -13.11 4.58 9.21
N VAL A 3 -13.19 4.86 10.52
CA VAL A 3 -12.11 4.57 11.48
C VAL A 3 -12.70 3.87 12.71
N GLY A 4 -11.99 2.87 13.23
CA GLY A 4 -12.34 2.20 14.48
C GLY A 4 -12.22 3.15 15.69
N LEU A 5 -13.17 3.07 16.62
CA LEU A 5 -13.13 3.89 17.83
C LEU A 5 -11.88 3.62 18.67
N ASP A 6 -11.47 2.37 18.76
CA ASP A 6 -10.28 1.94 19.50
C ASP A 6 -9.00 2.61 18.95
N ARG A 7 -8.92 2.77 17.62
CA ARG A 7 -7.83 3.49 16.95
C ARG A 7 -7.82 4.96 17.33
N LEU A 8 -8.98 5.62 17.29
CA LEU A 8 -9.11 7.02 17.68
C LEU A 8 -8.83 7.23 19.17
N GLN A 9 -9.37 6.38 20.05
CA GLN A 9 -9.12 6.45 21.49
C GLN A 9 -7.62 6.35 21.79
N ARG A 10 -6.91 5.42 21.13
CA ARG A 10 -5.45 5.31 21.28
C ARG A 10 -4.71 6.57 20.81
N LEU A 11 -5.15 7.21 19.72
CA LEU A 11 -4.58 8.50 19.31
C LEU A 11 -4.80 9.58 20.37
N TRP A 12 -6.01 9.70 20.91
CA TRP A 12 -6.34 10.66 21.97
C TRP A 12 -5.57 10.43 23.28
N ASN A 13 -5.20 9.19 23.56
CA ASN A 13 -4.38 8.84 24.72
C ASN A 13 -2.89 9.17 24.51
N ASN A 14 -2.40 9.07 23.27
CA ASN A 14 -0.98 9.20 22.94
C ASN A 14 -0.58 10.63 22.51
N TYR A 15 -1.51 11.41 21.98
CA TYR A 15 -1.25 12.73 21.41
C TYR A 15 -2.14 13.80 22.06
N ASN A 16 -1.66 15.04 22.07
CA ASN A 16 -2.46 16.17 22.54
C ASN A 16 -3.67 16.39 21.61
N GLU A 17 -4.86 16.49 22.19
CA GLU A 17 -6.14 16.65 21.48
C GLU A 17 -6.16 17.83 20.51
N TYR A 18 -5.43 18.92 20.79
CA TYR A 18 -5.32 20.08 19.90
C TYR A 18 -4.64 19.74 18.56
N PHE A 19 -3.92 18.61 18.48
CA PHE A 19 -3.32 18.15 17.23
C PHE A 19 -4.20 17.16 16.46
N LEU A 20 -5.26 16.62 17.08
CA LEU A 20 -6.11 15.55 16.55
C LEU A 20 -7.43 16.08 15.96
N GLU A 21 -7.39 17.24 15.31
CA GLU A 21 -8.58 17.81 14.68
C GLU A 21 -9.12 16.88 13.58
N CYS A 22 -10.27 16.26 13.83
CA CYS A 22 -11.03 15.52 12.83
C CYS A 22 -12.53 15.80 12.98
N PHE A 23 -13.24 15.78 11.85
CA PHE A 23 -14.63 16.24 11.76
C PHE A 23 -15.53 15.11 11.28
N TYR A 24 -16.79 15.08 11.71
CA TYR A 24 -17.75 14.12 11.18
C TYR A 24 -18.00 14.37 9.68
N VAL A 25 -18.00 13.31 8.88
CA VAL A 25 -18.23 13.44 7.43
C VAL A 25 -19.70 13.72 7.10
N GLN A 26 -20.62 13.16 7.91
CA GLN A 26 -22.07 13.21 7.70
C GLN A 26 -22.81 13.30 9.03
N ASP A 27 -24.08 13.71 8.98
CA ASP A 27 -24.96 13.69 10.15
C ASP A 27 -25.14 12.25 10.65
N MET A 28 -25.03 12.04 11.96
CA MET A 28 -25.23 10.74 12.60
C MET A 28 -26.21 10.86 13.77
N LEU A 29 -27.02 9.82 13.97
CA LEU A 29 -27.89 9.67 15.13
C LEU A 29 -27.45 8.44 15.92
N VAL A 30 -26.89 8.65 17.11
CA VAL A 30 -26.38 7.57 17.96
C VAL A 30 -27.03 7.68 19.32
N GLY A 31 -27.66 6.62 19.82
CA GLY A 31 -28.32 6.63 21.13
C GLY A 31 -29.32 7.79 21.32
N GLY A 32 -29.97 8.25 20.25
CA GLY A 32 -30.88 9.41 20.26
C GLY A 32 -30.20 10.79 20.24
N LYS A 33 -28.88 10.88 20.37
CA LYS A 33 -28.12 12.12 20.22
C LYS A 33 -27.72 12.34 18.75
N LYS A 34 -27.95 13.54 18.25
CA LYS A 34 -27.57 13.95 16.89
C LYS A 34 -26.17 14.58 16.88
N PHE A 35 -25.32 14.13 15.97
CA PHE A 35 -24.00 14.66 15.66
C PHE A 35 -24.04 15.19 14.23
N ARG A 36 -23.58 16.42 14.00
CA ARG A 36 -23.72 17.04 12.68
C ARG A 36 -22.45 16.92 11.86
N ALA A 37 -22.62 16.81 10.55
CA ALA A 37 -21.52 16.90 9.60
C ALA A 37 -20.72 18.19 9.82
N GLY A 38 -19.40 18.08 9.81
CA GLY A 38 -18.49 19.21 10.04
C GLY A 38 -18.29 19.60 11.50
N GLU A 39 -18.95 18.96 12.47
CA GLU A 39 -18.61 19.13 13.88
C GLU A 39 -17.31 18.38 14.23
N LEU A 40 -16.51 18.96 15.13
CA LEU A 40 -15.28 18.34 15.62
C LEU A 40 -15.61 17.11 16.47
N VAL A 41 -14.94 15.99 16.21
CA VAL A 41 -15.02 14.79 17.03
C VAL A 41 -14.31 15.03 18.36
N ARG A 42 -15.01 14.78 19.48
CA ARG A 42 -14.46 14.94 20.82
C ARG A 42 -14.22 13.59 21.50
N ALA A 43 -13.27 13.53 22.43
CA ALA A 43 -13.02 12.33 23.23
C ALA A 43 -14.28 11.80 23.94
N ALA A 44 -15.13 12.72 24.43
CA ALA A 44 -16.41 12.38 25.05
C ALA A 44 -17.39 11.71 24.07
N ASP A 45 -17.32 12.04 22.78
CA ASP A 45 -18.16 11.41 21.76
C ASP A 45 -17.73 9.96 21.53
N LEU A 46 -16.41 9.68 21.54
CA LEU A 46 -15.87 8.32 21.40
C LEU A 46 -16.39 7.41 22.52
N SER A 47 -16.36 7.89 23.77
CA SER A 47 -16.91 7.16 24.92
C SER A 47 -18.42 6.92 24.80
N PHE A 48 -19.15 7.89 24.25
CA PHE A 48 -20.60 7.77 24.04
C PHE A 48 -20.92 6.75 22.94
N PHE A 49 -20.17 6.74 21.84
CA PHE A 49 -20.36 5.77 20.75
C PHE A 49 -20.06 4.35 21.21
N GLU A 50 -19.01 4.14 22.01
CA GLU A 50 -18.68 2.83 22.57
C GLU A 50 -19.82 2.28 23.44
N ARG A 51 -20.39 3.11 24.33
CA ARG A 51 -21.54 2.72 25.17
C ARG A 51 -22.80 2.39 24.38
N ASN A 52 -22.93 2.93 23.17
CA ASN A 52 -24.05 2.67 22.28
C ASN A 52 -23.74 1.58 21.23
N GLY A 53 -22.63 0.86 21.37
CA GLY A 53 -22.28 -0.27 20.50
C GLY A 53 -21.92 0.14 19.07
N GLN A 54 -21.41 1.34 18.86
CA GLN A 54 -20.99 1.81 17.54
C GLN A 54 -19.47 1.76 17.40
N PRO A 55 -18.88 0.69 16.82
CA PRO A 55 -17.43 0.45 16.87
C PRO A 55 -16.62 1.33 15.91
N THR A 56 -17.27 2.03 14.99
CA THR A 56 -16.62 2.85 13.96
C THR A 56 -17.31 4.19 13.78
N VAL A 57 -16.53 5.18 13.36
CA VAL A 57 -17.01 6.51 13.00
C VAL A 57 -16.51 6.91 11.61
N ASP A 58 -17.36 7.61 10.85
CA ASP A 58 -16.99 8.18 9.57
C ASP A 58 -16.51 9.62 9.76
N ILE A 59 -15.20 9.83 9.57
CA ILE A 59 -14.57 11.15 9.69
C ILE A 59 -14.20 11.72 8.33
N LEU A 60 -14.17 13.04 8.21
CA LEU A 60 -13.64 13.73 7.05
C LEU A 60 -12.13 13.46 6.95
N PHE A 61 -11.67 13.08 5.77
CA PHE A 61 -10.25 12.88 5.52
C PHE A 61 -9.49 14.21 5.69
N ALA A 62 -8.44 14.15 6.51
CA ALA A 62 -7.48 15.22 6.68
C ALA A 62 -6.08 14.61 6.73
N GLU A 63 -5.14 15.15 5.93
CA GLU A 63 -3.78 14.59 5.80
C GLU A 63 -3.06 14.50 7.14
N LYS A 64 -3.21 15.51 8.00
CA LYS A 64 -2.62 15.54 9.34
C LYS A 64 -3.12 14.39 10.21
N MET A 65 -4.44 14.18 10.24
CA MET A 65 -5.06 13.07 10.99
C MET A 65 -4.63 11.71 10.44
N TYR A 66 -4.58 11.59 9.11
CA TYR A 66 -4.08 10.38 8.45
C TYR A 66 -2.61 10.12 8.77
N GLY A 67 -1.79 11.17 8.92
CA GLY A 67 -0.40 11.08 9.38
C GLY A 67 -0.28 10.35 10.72
N PHE A 68 -1.10 10.73 11.71
CA PHE A 68 -1.13 10.05 13.02
C PHE A 68 -1.60 8.59 12.91
N LEU A 69 -2.68 8.35 12.16
CA LEU A 69 -3.17 6.99 11.92
C LEU A 69 -2.11 6.10 11.26
N SER A 70 -1.41 6.63 10.25
CA SER A 70 -0.35 5.91 9.54
C SER A 70 0.89 5.63 10.40
N GLY A 71 1.15 6.48 11.40
CA GLY A 71 2.26 6.31 12.33
C GLY A 71 2.00 5.21 13.35
N GLU A 72 0.79 5.18 13.93
CA GLU A 72 0.42 4.20 14.97
C GLU A 72 -0.07 2.86 14.38
N PHE A 73 -0.72 2.90 13.22
CA PHE A 73 -1.38 1.76 12.59
C PHE A 73 -1.00 1.62 11.10
N PRO A 74 0.30 1.47 10.78
CA PRO A 74 0.79 1.50 9.40
C PRO A 74 0.17 0.42 8.50
N ALA A 75 -0.14 -0.76 9.05
CA ALA A 75 -0.76 -1.88 8.33
C ALA A 75 -2.12 -1.49 7.71
N GLU A 76 -2.95 -0.82 8.50
CA GLU A 76 -4.31 -0.42 8.16
C GLU A 76 -4.33 0.91 7.40
N PHE A 77 -3.51 1.87 7.84
CA PHE A 77 -3.46 3.24 7.32
C PHE A 77 -2.13 3.50 6.63
N ARG A 78 -1.82 2.72 5.60
CA ARG A 78 -0.57 2.85 4.85
C ARG A 78 -0.41 4.26 4.27
N LYS A 79 0.79 4.82 4.36
CA LYS A 79 1.10 6.12 3.77
C LYS A 79 0.79 6.10 2.26
N PRO A 80 0.40 7.23 1.66
CA PRO A 80 0.24 7.31 0.21
C PRO A 80 1.58 7.09 -0.49
N TYR A 81 1.56 6.36 -1.61
CA TYR A 81 2.70 6.28 -2.51
C TYR A 81 2.96 7.65 -3.16
N GLY A 82 1.89 8.35 -3.52
CA GLY A 82 1.97 9.69 -4.07
C GLY A 82 0.61 10.39 -4.13
N GLN A 83 0.63 11.58 -4.71
CA GLN A 83 -0.55 12.39 -4.98
C GLN A 83 -0.57 12.80 -6.45
N MET A 84 -1.75 12.87 -7.05
CA MET A 84 -1.95 13.34 -8.42
C MET A 84 -3.05 14.39 -8.48
N SER A 85 -2.93 15.34 -9.40
CA SER A 85 -4.06 16.18 -9.78
C SER A 85 -5.12 15.37 -10.50
N PHE A 86 -6.33 15.92 -10.65
CA PHE A 86 -7.41 15.31 -11.43
C PHE A 86 -6.95 14.82 -12.81
N ILE A 87 -6.25 15.67 -13.58
CA ILE A 87 -5.76 15.32 -14.94
C ILE A 87 -4.68 14.24 -14.86
N GLY A 88 -3.80 14.31 -13.86
CA GLY A 88 -2.78 13.30 -13.63
C GLY A 88 -3.40 11.92 -13.35
N MET A 89 -4.43 11.89 -12.50
CA MET A 89 -5.16 10.67 -12.16
C MET A 89 -5.85 10.06 -13.38
N ASP A 90 -6.54 10.88 -14.19
CA ASP A 90 -7.24 10.44 -15.40
C ASP A 90 -6.29 9.74 -16.39
N ARG A 91 -5.16 10.39 -16.70
CA ARG A 91 -4.13 9.82 -17.59
C ARG A 91 -3.46 8.59 -17.00
N HIS A 92 -3.18 8.59 -15.70
CA HIS A 92 -2.51 7.47 -15.06
C HIS A 92 -3.40 6.22 -15.04
N LEU A 93 -4.70 6.37 -14.77
CA LEU A 93 -5.65 5.27 -14.80
C LEU A 93 -5.90 4.76 -16.23
N GLU A 94 -5.92 5.64 -17.23
CA GLU A 94 -5.98 5.25 -18.64
C GLU A 94 -4.77 4.40 -19.05
N ASN A 95 -3.56 4.82 -18.66
CA ASN A 95 -2.35 4.05 -18.87
C ASN A 95 -2.43 2.70 -18.15
N LEU A 96 -2.82 2.68 -16.88
CA LEU A 96 -2.99 1.44 -16.11
C LEU A 96 -3.98 0.46 -16.78
N SER A 97 -5.07 0.98 -17.34
CA SER A 97 -6.04 0.18 -18.10
C SER A 97 -5.41 -0.42 -19.36
N THR A 98 -4.65 0.38 -20.11
CA THR A 98 -3.93 -0.08 -21.32
C THR A 98 -2.94 -1.18 -20.98
N ILE A 99 -2.13 -0.99 -19.94
CA ILE A 99 -1.12 -1.95 -19.48
C ILE A 99 -1.76 -3.22 -18.91
N SER A 100 -2.88 -3.09 -18.20
CA SER A 100 -3.67 -4.24 -17.76
C SER A 100 -4.17 -5.07 -18.95
N ASN A 101 -4.65 -4.44 -20.02
CA ASN A 101 -5.08 -5.14 -21.24
C ASN A 101 -3.93 -5.82 -22.01
N LEU A 102 -2.71 -5.33 -21.81
CA LEU A 102 -1.49 -5.86 -22.42
C LEU A 102 -0.87 -7.03 -21.63
N THR A 103 -1.43 -7.39 -20.48
CA THR A 103 -0.94 -8.47 -19.61
C THR A 103 -2.10 -9.27 -19.03
N ARG A 104 -1.83 -10.31 -18.25
CA ARG A 104 -2.87 -11.03 -17.48
C ARG A 104 -3.04 -10.48 -16.06
N ARG A 105 -2.31 -9.41 -15.72
CA ARG A 105 -2.33 -8.77 -14.40
C ARG A 105 -3.21 -7.53 -14.44
N ARG A 106 -4.29 -7.54 -13.64
CA ARG A 106 -5.12 -6.35 -13.40
C ARG A 106 -4.35 -5.37 -12.51
N ARG A 107 -4.25 -4.11 -12.93
CA ARG A 107 -3.65 -3.03 -12.15
C ARG A 107 -4.65 -1.92 -11.92
N PHE A 108 -4.64 -1.42 -10.71
CA PHE A 108 -5.49 -0.35 -10.22
C PHE A 108 -4.77 0.41 -9.10
N LEU A 109 -5.41 1.44 -8.57
CA LEU A 109 -4.93 2.18 -7.42
C LEU A 109 -5.83 1.94 -6.20
N TYR A 110 -5.26 1.97 -5.00
CA TYR A 110 -6.04 2.11 -3.77
C TYR A 110 -6.12 3.58 -3.40
N VAL A 111 -7.32 4.06 -3.07
CA VAL A 111 -7.51 5.44 -2.61
C VAL A 111 -7.00 5.61 -1.18
N VAL A 112 -6.24 6.68 -0.94
CA VAL A 112 -5.83 7.07 0.42
C VAL A 112 -6.68 8.26 0.87
N GLY A 113 -7.41 8.09 1.97
CA GLY A 113 -8.54 8.97 2.31
C GLY A 113 -9.79 8.67 1.50
N ASP A 114 -10.80 9.53 1.60
CA ASP A 114 -11.95 9.45 0.69
C ASP A 114 -11.78 10.46 -0.45
N ILE A 115 -12.36 10.15 -1.60
CA ILE A 115 -12.60 11.11 -2.67
C ILE A 115 -14.02 11.66 -2.50
N TYR A 116 -14.12 12.98 -2.43
CA TYR A 116 -15.39 13.67 -2.27
C TYR A 116 -15.91 14.20 -3.60
N GLY A 117 -17.23 14.32 -3.69
CA GLY A 117 -17.90 15.01 -4.79
C GLY A 117 -19.11 15.77 -4.31
N SER A 118 -19.83 16.35 -5.26
CA SER A 118 -21.11 17.02 -5.00
C SER A 118 -22.24 16.25 -5.66
N ASP A 119 -23.29 15.96 -4.89
CA ASP A 119 -24.54 15.42 -5.42
C ASP A 119 -25.18 16.47 -6.35
N PRO A 120 -25.46 16.15 -7.63
CA PRO A 120 -26.00 17.12 -8.58
C PRO A 120 -27.41 17.63 -8.21
N VAL A 121 -28.18 16.88 -7.40
CA VAL A 121 -29.54 17.26 -7.03
C VAL A 121 -29.55 18.15 -5.79
N SER A 122 -28.92 17.70 -4.70
CA SER A 122 -28.96 18.41 -3.42
C SER A 122 -27.80 19.39 -3.22
N GLY A 123 -26.76 19.33 -4.07
CA GLY A 123 -25.52 20.08 -3.90
C GLY A 123 -24.68 19.65 -2.68
N LYS A 124 -25.13 18.61 -1.94
CA LYS A 124 -24.45 18.13 -0.75
C LYS A 124 -23.20 17.36 -1.11
N ARG A 125 -22.20 17.42 -0.22
CA ARG A 125 -21.01 16.59 -0.32
C ARG A 125 -21.39 15.11 -0.22
N ILE A 126 -20.83 14.29 -1.10
CA ILE A 126 -20.94 12.84 -1.10
C ILE A 126 -19.55 12.20 -1.16
N VAL A 127 -19.43 10.98 -0.63
CA VAL A 127 -18.24 10.15 -0.79
C VAL A 127 -18.40 9.36 -2.09
N LEU A 128 -17.47 9.53 -3.03
CA LEU A 128 -17.50 8.85 -4.33
C LEU A 128 -16.67 7.55 -4.32
N CYS A 129 -15.57 7.57 -3.57
CA CYS A 129 -14.69 6.43 -3.39
C CYS A 129 -14.10 6.50 -1.98
N SER A 130 -14.26 5.44 -1.19
CA SER A 130 -13.80 5.43 0.19
C SER A 130 -12.33 5.03 0.29
N HIS A 131 -11.73 5.32 1.44
CA HIS A 131 -10.38 4.86 1.74
C HIS A 131 -10.20 3.35 1.55
N SER A 132 -9.07 2.98 0.93
CA SER A 132 -8.65 1.62 0.60
C SER A 132 -9.56 0.89 -0.39
N GLU A 133 -10.50 1.59 -1.03
CA GLU A 133 -11.22 1.03 -2.16
C GLU A 133 -10.38 1.06 -3.44
N GLU A 134 -10.62 0.07 -4.31
CA GLU A 134 -10.01 0.00 -5.64
C GLU A 134 -10.54 1.10 -6.55
N LEU A 135 -9.63 1.73 -7.27
CA LEU A 135 -9.88 2.74 -8.29
C LEU A 135 -9.21 2.32 -9.59
N ASP A 136 -10.03 1.90 -10.56
CA ASP A 136 -9.63 1.65 -11.94
C ASP A 136 -10.22 2.71 -12.89
N TYR A 137 -9.83 2.68 -14.17
CA TYR A 137 -10.25 3.67 -15.15
C TYR A 137 -11.76 3.67 -15.40
N LYS A 138 -12.41 2.50 -15.33
CA LYS A 138 -13.85 2.39 -15.49
C LYS A 138 -14.56 3.13 -14.36
N ARG A 139 -14.21 2.81 -13.11
CA ARG A 139 -14.77 3.46 -11.93
C ARG A 139 -14.50 4.97 -11.92
N TRP A 140 -13.30 5.37 -12.31
CA TRP A 140 -12.95 6.79 -12.46
C TRP A 140 -13.85 7.51 -13.45
N ASN A 141 -14.11 6.94 -14.63
CA ASN A 141 -15.00 7.54 -15.63
C ASN A 141 -16.45 7.71 -15.14
N GLU A 142 -16.92 6.81 -14.27
CA GLU A 142 -18.27 6.90 -13.69
C GLU A 142 -18.41 8.06 -12.69
N MET A 143 -17.36 8.34 -11.92
CA MET A 143 -17.41 9.31 -10.81
C MET A 143 -16.76 10.66 -11.12
N LYS A 144 -15.81 10.76 -12.06
CA LYS A 144 -14.97 11.95 -12.27
C LYS A 144 -15.73 13.23 -12.61
N ARG A 145 -16.95 13.12 -13.13
CA ARG A 145 -17.84 14.25 -13.43
C ARG A 145 -18.34 14.99 -12.17
N PHE A 146 -18.26 14.35 -11.00
CA PHE A 146 -18.73 14.88 -9.72
C PHE A 146 -17.60 15.39 -8.81
N ILE A 147 -16.33 15.18 -9.22
CA ILE A 147 -15.14 15.53 -8.45
C ILE A 147 -14.73 16.97 -8.76
N ASN A 148 -14.24 17.69 -7.75
CA ASN A 148 -13.61 18.98 -7.99
C ASN A 148 -12.27 18.81 -8.71
N LYS A 149 -12.08 19.48 -9.86
CA LYS A 149 -10.86 19.36 -10.69
C LYS A 149 -9.60 19.88 -10.00
N ASP A 150 -9.74 20.71 -8.97
CA ASP A 150 -8.61 21.24 -8.18
C ASP A 150 -8.16 20.27 -7.07
N GLU A 151 -8.88 19.16 -6.86
CA GLU A 151 -8.56 18.18 -5.84
C GLU A 151 -7.29 17.40 -6.18
N LYS A 152 -6.42 17.23 -5.18
CA LYS A 152 -5.30 16.30 -5.24
C LYS A 152 -5.72 14.98 -4.62
N ILE A 153 -5.54 13.91 -5.36
CA ILE A 153 -5.95 12.57 -4.96
C ILE A 153 -4.72 11.80 -4.50
N SER A 154 -4.76 11.37 -3.25
CA SER A 154 -3.73 10.51 -2.66
C SER A 154 -4.00 9.05 -3.00
N TYR A 155 -2.97 8.30 -3.38
CA TYR A 155 -3.14 6.92 -3.84
C TYR A 155 -2.00 6.00 -3.41
N ARG A 156 -2.26 4.70 -3.45
CA ARG A 156 -1.27 3.61 -3.42
C ARG A 156 -1.43 2.75 -4.66
N ASN A 157 -0.33 2.14 -5.10
CA ASN A 157 -0.40 1.20 -6.21
C ASN A 157 -0.99 -0.13 -5.73
N SER A 158 -1.71 -0.84 -6.60
CA SER A 158 -2.03 -2.26 -6.40
C SER A 158 -0.80 -3.17 -6.37
N GLU A 159 0.35 -2.67 -6.83
CA GLU A 159 1.64 -3.35 -6.77
C GLU A 159 2.50 -2.77 -5.62
N ASN A 160 2.63 -3.51 -4.52
CA ASN A 160 3.39 -3.07 -3.34
C ASN A 160 4.34 -4.14 -2.74
N GLY A 161 4.23 -5.41 -3.13
CA GLY A 161 5.06 -6.48 -2.58
C GLY A 161 6.49 -6.56 -3.16
N ILE A 162 7.39 -7.18 -2.41
CA ILE A 162 8.68 -7.70 -2.89
C ILE A 162 8.73 -9.20 -2.66
N ILE A 163 8.94 -9.97 -3.73
CA ILE A 163 9.24 -11.40 -3.63
C ILE A 163 10.74 -11.60 -3.58
N LEU A 164 11.21 -12.35 -2.59
CA LEU A 164 12.57 -12.86 -2.48
C LEU A 164 12.56 -14.31 -2.98
N LEU A 165 13.02 -14.54 -4.21
CA LEU A 165 13.18 -15.86 -4.78
C LEU A 165 14.55 -16.41 -4.33
N VAL A 166 14.53 -17.21 -3.28
CA VAL A 166 15.70 -17.72 -2.55
C VAL A 166 15.55 -19.22 -2.30
N ASN A 167 16.62 -20.00 -2.13
CA ASN A 167 16.49 -21.40 -1.72
C ASN A 167 17.03 -21.63 -0.30
N MET A 168 16.12 -21.73 0.66
CA MET A 168 16.45 -22.03 2.07
C MET A 168 16.47 -23.53 2.39
N LYS A 169 16.15 -24.40 1.43
CA LYS A 169 16.08 -25.86 1.65
C LYS A 169 17.49 -26.48 1.68
N PRO A 170 17.69 -27.59 2.42
CA PRO A 170 18.98 -28.27 2.55
C PRO A 170 19.42 -29.10 1.34
N ASP A 171 18.59 -29.22 0.31
CA ASP A 171 18.66 -30.22 -0.76
C ASP A 171 19.37 -29.78 -2.05
N ALA A 172 19.91 -28.56 -2.14
CA ALA A 172 20.54 -28.05 -3.37
C ALA A 172 22.08 -28.18 -3.43
N ASP A 173 22.60 -28.30 -4.66
CA ASP A 173 23.96 -28.67 -5.09
C ASP A 173 25.14 -27.77 -4.61
N SER A 174 24.88 -26.66 -3.91
CA SER A 174 25.90 -25.78 -3.32
C SER A 174 26.04 -26.00 -1.80
N PRO A 175 27.15 -25.59 -1.16
CA PRO A 175 27.32 -25.72 0.30
C PRO A 175 26.15 -25.07 1.03
N TYR A 176 25.27 -25.89 1.61
CA TYR A 176 24.01 -25.44 2.22
C TYR A 176 24.19 -24.26 3.15
N LEU A 177 25.23 -24.30 4.00
CA LEU A 177 25.50 -23.26 4.99
C LEU A 177 25.80 -21.89 4.36
N GLU A 178 26.54 -21.85 3.26
CA GLU A 178 26.87 -20.59 2.58
C GLU A 178 25.65 -19.99 1.88
N ARG A 179 24.88 -20.84 1.19
CA ARG A 179 23.62 -20.44 0.54
C ARG A 179 22.60 -19.95 1.56
N PHE A 180 22.39 -20.69 2.64
CA PHE A 180 21.48 -20.32 3.72
C PHE A 180 21.88 -18.98 4.33
N LYS A 181 23.17 -18.78 4.66
CA LYS A 181 23.67 -17.50 5.18
C LYS A 181 23.39 -16.36 4.22
N LYS A 182 23.75 -16.51 2.93
CA LYS A 182 23.52 -15.49 1.91
C LYS A 182 22.04 -15.11 1.81
N ASN A 183 21.14 -16.09 1.78
CA ASN A 183 19.71 -15.84 1.65
C ASN A 183 19.09 -15.28 2.92
N ALA A 184 19.54 -15.76 4.09
CA ALA A 184 19.14 -15.19 5.37
C ALA A 184 19.58 -13.73 5.48
N ASP A 185 20.78 -13.39 5.02
CA ASP A 185 21.26 -12.01 4.97
C ASP A 185 20.42 -11.15 4.02
N LEU A 186 19.99 -11.68 2.86
CA LEU A 186 19.07 -10.99 1.95
C LEU A 186 17.71 -10.72 2.58
N VAL A 187 17.09 -11.73 3.20
CA VAL A 187 15.81 -11.56 3.89
C VAL A 187 15.96 -10.55 5.02
N THR A 188 17.01 -10.68 5.82
CA THR A 188 17.33 -9.77 6.92
C THR A 188 17.53 -8.34 6.42
N ALA A 189 18.22 -8.16 5.29
CA ALA A 189 18.51 -6.84 4.72
C ALA A 189 17.25 -6.08 4.30
N ILE A 190 16.24 -6.78 3.78
CA ILE A 190 14.98 -6.17 3.36
C ILE A 190 14.04 -5.96 4.55
N VAL A 191 13.83 -7.01 5.35
CA VAL A 191 12.82 -7.02 6.43
C VAL A 191 13.29 -6.22 7.65
N THR A 192 14.57 -6.35 8.00
CA THR A 192 15.13 -5.74 9.22
C THR A 192 15.63 -4.35 8.88
N ARG A 193 14.74 -3.36 8.92
CA ARG A 193 15.19 -1.96 8.92
C ARG A 193 16.09 -1.77 10.15
N LYS A 194 17.39 -1.58 9.94
CA LYS A 194 18.23 -0.95 10.97
C LYS A 194 17.56 0.39 11.31
N LYS A 195 17.39 0.70 12.60
CA LYS A 195 16.83 1.99 13.08
C LYS A 195 17.52 3.21 12.44
N GLU A 196 18.73 3.04 11.90
CA GLU A 196 19.56 4.07 11.30
C GLU A 196 19.57 4.07 9.76
N SER A 197 18.95 3.08 9.09
CA SER A 197 18.92 3.06 7.63
C SER A 197 18.05 4.19 7.09
N LYS A 198 18.68 5.14 6.38
CA LYS A 198 18.00 6.28 5.77
C LYS A 198 17.24 5.93 4.48
N VAL A 199 17.38 4.69 3.99
CA VAL A 199 16.84 4.29 2.70
C VAL A 199 15.42 3.75 2.85
N GLU A 200 14.44 4.60 2.57
CA GLU A 200 13.05 4.20 2.37
C GLU A 200 12.83 3.76 0.92
N ILE A 201 12.47 2.48 0.71
CA ILE A 201 12.20 1.90 -0.62
C ILE A 201 11.01 2.61 -1.27
N ALA A 202 9.87 2.66 -0.59
CA ALA A 202 8.70 3.44 -0.97
C ALA A 202 7.91 3.82 0.30
N PRO A 203 7.11 4.91 0.29
CA PRO A 203 6.38 5.35 1.47
C PRO A 203 5.33 4.34 1.96
N ASP A 204 4.72 3.58 1.05
CA ASP A 204 3.64 2.63 1.31
C ASP A 204 4.12 1.18 1.51
N PHE A 205 5.43 0.96 1.40
CA PHE A 205 6.07 -0.34 1.58
C PHE A 205 6.38 -0.62 3.05
N LEU A 206 5.78 -1.68 3.58
CA LEU A 206 5.98 -2.20 4.93
C LEU A 206 6.81 -3.48 4.86
N PRO A 207 8.12 -3.43 5.20
CA PRO A 207 9.01 -4.57 5.00
C PRO A 207 8.55 -5.88 5.65
N THR A 208 7.89 -5.79 6.80
CA THR A 208 7.39 -6.95 7.57
C THR A 208 6.15 -7.59 6.97
N GLU A 209 5.37 -6.84 6.17
CA GLU A 209 4.11 -7.32 5.59
C GLU A 209 4.22 -7.62 4.09
N ASP A 210 5.06 -6.85 3.38
CA ASP A 210 5.12 -6.84 1.93
C ASP A 210 6.31 -7.65 1.37
N THR A 211 7.11 -8.26 2.23
CA THR A 211 8.24 -9.10 1.81
C THR A 211 7.88 -10.57 1.90
N HIS A 212 7.93 -11.28 0.77
CA HIS A 212 7.52 -12.67 0.67
C HIS A 212 8.68 -13.54 0.17
N SER A 213 9.07 -14.56 0.92
CA SER A 213 10.10 -15.51 0.48
C SER A 213 9.49 -16.68 -0.28
N VAL A 214 9.96 -16.91 -1.50
CA VAL A 214 9.59 -18.06 -2.34
C VAL A 214 10.77 -19.00 -2.41
N ASN A 215 10.61 -20.19 -1.80
CA ASN A 215 11.64 -21.22 -1.71
C ASN A 215 11.64 -22.24 -2.85
N ASP A 216 10.59 -22.21 -3.69
CA ASP A 216 10.42 -23.13 -4.81
C ASP A 216 10.01 -22.32 -6.04
N PRO A 217 10.82 -22.33 -7.13
CA PRO A 217 10.50 -21.63 -8.36
C PRO A 217 9.11 -21.96 -8.93
N ASN A 218 8.62 -23.19 -8.74
CA ASN A 218 7.32 -23.61 -9.27
C ASN A 218 6.15 -22.87 -8.61
N LEU A 219 6.34 -22.30 -7.41
CA LEU A 219 5.33 -21.52 -6.69
C LEU A 219 5.41 -20.02 -6.99
N LEU A 220 6.42 -19.57 -7.72
CA LEU A 220 6.70 -18.15 -7.95
C LEU A 220 5.52 -17.43 -8.61
N LEU A 221 4.91 -18.01 -9.64
CA LEU A 221 3.81 -17.39 -10.37
C LEU A 221 2.56 -17.23 -9.49
N GLU A 222 2.24 -18.24 -8.68
CA GLU A 222 1.09 -18.20 -7.77
C GLU A 222 1.31 -17.16 -6.66
N GLU A 223 2.50 -17.12 -6.07
CA GLU A 223 2.83 -16.12 -5.05
C GLU A 223 2.83 -14.70 -5.63
N TYR A 224 3.30 -14.54 -6.88
CA TYR A 224 3.27 -13.26 -7.60
C TYR A 224 1.85 -12.72 -7.80
N LYS A 225 0.90 -13.59 -8.17
CA LYS A 225 -0.51 -13.22 -8.32
C LYS A 225 -1.14 -12.85 -6.97
N LYS A 226 -0.84 -13.64 -5.93
CA LYS A 226 -1.42 -13.49 -4.60
C LYS A 226 -0.97 -12.21 -3.89
N THR A 227 0.32 -11.91 -3.96
CA THR A 227 0.95 -10.83 -3.17
C THR A 227 0.95 -9.49 -3.87
N GLY A 228 0.58 -9.44 -5.16
CA GLY A 228 0.68 -8.20 -5.93
C GLY A 228 2.11 -7.68 -5.99
N ALA A 229 3.12 -8.56 -5.98
CA ALA A 229 4.51 -8.14 -5.93
C ALA A 229 4.88 -7.18 -7.07
N ARG A 230 5.50 -6.06 -6.71
CA ARG A 230 6.02 -5.06 -7.65
C ARG A 230 7.41 -5.43 -8.16
N LEU A 231 8.22 -6.09 -7.31
CA LEU A 231 9.60 -6.48 -7.59
C LEU A 231 9.87 -7.94 -7.18
N ILE A 232 10.63 -8.65 -8.00
CA ILE A 232 11.21 -9.95 -7.67
C ILE A 232 12.73 -9.79 -7.53
N ILE A 233 13.26 -10.17 -6.37
CA ILE A 233 14.70 -10.22 -6.10
C ILE A 233 15.12 -11.69 -6.14
N ILE A 234 16.06 -12.02 -7.01
CA ILE A 234 16.57 -13.36 -7.25
C ILE A 234 17.89 -13.50 -6.49
N GLY A 235 17.88 -14.22 -5.38
CA GLY A 235 19.07 -14.48 -4.55
C GLY A 235 19.88 -15.71 -4.98
N GLU A 236 19.33 -16.51 -5.89
CA GLU A 236 19.90 -17.80 -6.32
C GLU A 236 20.55 -17.74 -7.70
N ASN A 237 21.36 -18.75 -8.00
CA ASN A 237 21.82 -19.01 -9.36
C ASN A 237 20.64 -19.44 -10.24
N ILE A 238 20.59 -18.94 -11.47
CA ILE A 238 19.50 -19.22 -12.41
C ILE A 238 19.72 -20.60 -13.04
N THR A 239 19.23 -21.64 -12.36
CA THR A 239 19.12 -22.98 -12.94
C THR A 239 17.96 -23.06 -13.94
N ASP A 240 17.82 -24.18 -14.64
CA ASP A 240 16.76 -24.35 -15.64
C ASP A 240 15.34 -24.25 -15.05
N SER A 241 15.13 -24.70 -13.81
CA SER A 241 13.84 -24.56 -13.13
C SER A 241 13.49 -23.10 -12.84
N TYR A 242 14.47 -22.31 -12.37
CA TYR A 242 14.31 -20.86 -12.17
C TYR A 242 14.05 -20.16 -13.49
N ARG A 243 14.78 -20.52 -14.56
CA ARG A 243 14.57 -19.94 -15.89
C ARG A 243 13.15 -20.16 -16.39
N ARG A 244 12.61 -21.38 -16.27
CA ARG A 244 11.22 -21.69 -16.67
C ARG A 244 10.21 -20.88 -15.87
N ALA A 245 10.34 -20.84 -14.55
CA ALA A 245 9.44 -20.08 -13.68
C ALA A 245 9.44 -18.57 -14.00
N LEU A 246 10.61 -17.99 -14.27
CA LEU A 246 10.74 -16.58 -14.65
C LEU A 246 10.13 -16.29 -16.03
N LEU A 247 10.22 -17.24 -16.97
CA LEU A 247 9.59 -17.15 -18.28
C LEU A 247 8.06 -17.22 -18.17
N ASP A 248 7.51 -18.13 -17.37
CA ASP A 248 6.07 -18.22 -17.11
C ASP A 248 5.54 -16.91 -16.52
N LEU A 249 6.30 -16.31 -15.62
CA LEU A 249 5.97 -15.02 -15.04
C LEU A 249 6.03 -13.89 -16.08
N LYS A 250 7.02 -13.88 -16.98
CA LYS A 250 7.07 -12.92 -18.10
C LYS A 250 5.92 -13.09 -19.09
N GLN A 251 5.43 -14.32 -19.30
CA GLN A 251 4.25 -14.58 -20.12
C GLN A 251 2.97 -14.07 -19.46
N TYR A 252 2.87 -14.18 -18.13
CA TYR A 252 1.76 -13.62 -17.35
C TYR A 252 1.82 -12.08 -17.32
N ASP A 253 3.00 -11.52 -17.07
CA ASP A 253 3.25 -10.10 -16.93
C ASP A 253 4.61 -9.69 -17.51
N ARG A 254 4.62 -9.18 -18.76
CA ARG A 254 5.85 -8.71 -19.42
C ARG A 254 6.54 -7.57 -18.69
N PHE A 255 5.80 -6.77 -17.91
CA PHE A 255 6.29 -5.58 -17.21
C PHE A 255 6.87 -5.87 -15.82
N VAL A 256 6.90 -7.15 -15.40
CA VAL A 256 7.50 -7.52 -14.12
C VAL A 256 8.93 -7.00 -13.99
N ARG A 257 9.23 -6.45 -12.80
CA ARG A 257 10.55 -6.01 -12.38
C ARG A 257 11.28 -7.16 -11.71
N MET A 258 12.49 -7.43 -12.17
CA MET A 258 13.35 -8.49 -11.66
C MET A 258 14.74 -7.91 -11.40
N MET A 259 15.36 -8.32 -10.31
CA MET A 259 16.72 -7.96 -9.92
C MET A 259 17.46 -9.21 -9.48
N VAL A 260 18.66 -9.46 -10.00
CA VAL A 260 19.52 -10.57 -9.58
C VAL A 260 20.53 -10.05 -8.56
N VAL A 261 20.71 -10.77 -7.46
CA VAL A 261 21.60 -10.38 -6.36
C VAL A 261 22.72 -11.43 -6.22
N PRO A 262 23.93 -11.13 -6.72
CA PRO A 262 25.04 -12.08 -6.68
C PRO A 262 25.58 -12.26 -5.26
N PHE A 263 25.74 -11.18 -4.49
CA PHE A 263 26.23 -11.19 -3.11
C PHE A 263 25.79 -9.90 -2.39
N ILE A 264 25.51 -9.98 -1.10
CA ILE A 264 25.19 -8.82 -0.27
C ILE A 264 26.36 -8.60 0.69
N ASN A 265 27.02 -7.46 0.55
CA ASN A 265 28.02 -7.01 1.51
C ASN A 265 27.30 -6.30 2.67
N PRO A 266 27.34 -6.81 3.92
CA PRO A 266 26.69 -6.18 5.06
C PRO A 266 27.19 -4.76 5.36
N ARG A 267 28.40 -4.41 4.90
CA ARG A 267 28.98 -3.06 5.02
C ARG A 267 28.40 -2.06 4.02
N GLU A 268 27.79 -2.54 2.94
CA GLU A 268 27.24 -1.73 1.84
C GLU A 268 25.73 -1.93 1.68
N ILE A 269 25.06 -2.29 2.77
CA ILE A 269 23.63 -2.62 2.76
C ILE A 269 22.76 -1.44 2.27
N GLU A 270 23.18 -0.20 2.54
CA GLU A 270 22.49 0.99 2.04
C GLU A 270 22.57 1.10 0.51
N HIS A 271 23.71 0.78 -0.08
CA HIS A 271 23.87 0.77 -1.54
C HIS A 271 22.97 -0.29 -2.18
N PHE A 272 22.89 -1.47 -1.57
CA PHE A 272 21.94 -2.51 -1.99
C PHE A 272 20.49 -2.01 -1.89
N LEU A 273 20.09 -1.40 -0.77
CA LEU A 273 18.73 -0.86 -0.60
C LEU A 273 18.43 0.28 -1.58
N LEU A 274 19.42 1.09 -1.95
CA LEU A 274 19.27 2.13 -2.99
C LEU A 274 19.02 1.50 -4.36
N GLN A 275 19.71 0.42 -4.71
CA GLN A 275 19.44 -0.31 -5.95
C GLN A 275 18.03 -0.91 -5.94
N VAL A 276 17.63 -1.54 -4.84
CA VAL A 276 16.27 -2.06 -4.66
C VAL A 276 15.25 -0.93 -4.84
N LYS A 277 15.46 0.23 -4.20
CA LYS A 277 14.62 1.42 -4.35
C LYS A 277 14.53 1.87 -5.81
N MET A 278 15.65 1.96 -6.52
CA MET A 278 15.67 2.38 -7.93
C MET A 278 14.88 1.42 -8.82
N VAL A 279 15.09 0.12 -8.67
CA VAL A 279 14.38 -0.88 -9.49
C VAL A 279 12.91 -0.92 -9.11
N TYR A 280 12.57 -0.95 -7.82
CA TYR A 280 11.20 -0.98 -7.32
C TYR A 280 10.36 0.20 -7.85
N ASN A 281 10.92 1.41 -7.83
CA ASN A 281 10.24 2.62 -8.28
C ASN A 281 10.40 2.91 -9.78
N SER A 282 11.17 2.10 -10.52
CA SER A 282 11.35 2.30 -11.97
C SER A 282 10.03 2.17 -12.70
N ASP A 283 9.79 3.08 -13.65
CA ASP A 283 8.67 2.96 -14.55
C ASP A 283 9.01 1.96 -15.67
N ARG A 284 8.07 1.06 -15.96
CA ARG A 284 8.24 0.01 -16.98
C ARG A 284 7.25 0.15 -18.13
N TRP A 285 6.36 1.13 -18.05
CA TRP A 285 5.30 1.35 -19.03
C TRP A 285 4.83 2.80 -19.05
#